data_AF-A0A5J5PEM5-F1
#
_entry.id   AF-A0A5J5PEM5-F1
#
_cell.length_a   1.000
_cell.length_b   1.000
_cell.length_c   1.000
_cell.angle_alpha   90.00
_cell.angle_beta   90.00
_cell.angle_gamma   90.00
#
_symmetry.space_group_name_H-M   'P 1'
#
loop_
_entity.id
_entity.type
_entity.pdbx_description
1 polymer ?
#
loop_
_entity_poly.entity_id
_entity_poly.type
_entity_poly.pdbx_seq_one_letter_code
_entity_poly.pdbx_strand_id
1 'polypeptide(L)'
;MGICDAVAVAKIVNATLVIPHLEVNPVWQDSSSFMDIFDVDHFMNVLKDDIPIIKALPDEFSWSTREYYATAIRGTRIKRAPVHASANWYLENVFPVLQSNGIAAISPFSHRLSFDNLPSEIQQLRCKVNFKALVFVPHIRALGDALVHRLRYPPGQSQASSTDYLRETTDQNGKQNPQKFVVLHLRFDKDMAAHSACDFGGGKAEKLALAKYRQTI
;
A
#
# COMPACT_ATOMS: atom_id res chain seq x y z
N MET A 1 -1.21 1.27 -5.42
CA MET A 1 -0.33 1.86 -6.45
C MET A 1 0.29 3.21 -6.07
N GLY A 2 -0.20 3.93 -5.05
CA GLY A 2 0.29 5.28 -4.72
C GLY A 2 1.81 5.39 -4.54
N ILE A 3 2.44 4.55 -3.71
CA ILE A 3 3.89 4.60 -3.50
C ILE A 3 4.69 4.20 -4.76
N CYS A 4 4.20 3.24 -5.55
CA CYS A 4 4.83 2.83 -6.80
C CYS A 4 4.88 3.99 -7.80
N ASP A 5 3.79 4.75 -7.88
CA ASP A 5 3.71 5.97 -8.68
C ASP A 5 4.62 7.07 -8.13
N ALA A 6 4.75 7.21 -6.80
CA ALA A 6 5.61 8.21 -6.19
C ALA A 6 7.09 7.96 -6.52
N VAL A 7 7.55 6.71 -6.43
CA VAL A 7 8.90 6.29 -6.84
C VAL A 7 9.12 6.56 -8.33
N ALA A 8 8.16 6.19 -9.18
CA ALA A 8 8.23 6.43 -10.62
C ALA A 8 8.31 7.93 -10.96
N VAL A 9 7.48 8.76 -10.31
CA VAL A 9 7.50 10.22 -10.47
C VAL A 9 8.84 10.78 -10.04
N ALA A 10 9.38 10.37 -8.88
CA ALA A 10 10.69 10.80 -8.42
C ALA A 10 11.79 10.48 -9.45
N LYS A 11 11.73 9.31 -10.10
CA LYS A 11 12.65 8.97 -11.21
C LYS A 11 12.45 9.87 -12.43
N ILE A 12 11.20 10.11 -12.84
CA ILE A 12 10.86 10.97 -13.99
C ILE A 12 11.40 12.40 -13.81
N VAL A 13 11.25 12.98 -12.62
CA VAL A 13 11.73 14.35 -12.34
C VAL A 13 13.16 14.40 -11.78
N ASN A 14 13.87 13.27 -11.77
CA ASN A 14 15.22 13.11 -11.22
C ASN A 14 15.39 13.73 -9.81
N ALA A 15 14.52 13.33 -8.88
CA ALA A 15 14.46 13.86 -7.53
C ALA A 15 14.65 12.78 -6.46
N THR A 16 15.05 13.22 -5.27
CA THR A 16 15.05 12.37 -4.06
C THR A 16 13.64 12.20 -3.53
N LEU A 17 13.25 10.95 -3.28
CA LEU A 17 11.99 10.64 -2.62
C LEU A 17 12.16 10.68 -1.11
N VAL A 18 11.28 11.42 -0.42
CA VAL A 18 11.13 11.31 1.03
C VAL A 18 10.07 10.26 1.33
N ILE A 19 10.32 9.38 2.30
CA ILE A 19 9.35 8.38 2.75
C ILE A 19 8.02 9.09 3.07
N PRO A 20 6.89 8.67 2.47
CA PRO A 20 5.65 9.43 2.58
C PRO A 20 4.99 9.23 3.94
N HIS A 21 4.21 10.24 4.34
CA HIS A 21 3.22 10.08 5.40
C HIS A 21 1.95 9.47 4.83
N LEU A 22 1.45 8.43 5.51
CA LEU A 22 0.16 7.82 5.17
C LEU A 22 -0.97 8.71 5.70
N GLU A 23 -1.99 8.92 4.87
CA GLU A 23 -3.21 9.60 5.31
C GLU A 23 -4.04 8.64 6.18
N VAL A 24 -4.48 9.11 7.34
CA VAL A 24 -5.35 8.35 8.24
C VAL A 24 -6.70 8.15 7.57
N ASN A 25 -7.08 6.89 7.38
CA ASN A 25 -8.37 6.55 6.81
C ASN A 25 -9.49 6.85 7.83
N PRO A 26 -10.56 7.57 7.44
CA PRO A 26 -11.62 7.97 8.37
C PRO A 26 -12.42 6.79 8.95
N VAL A 27 -12.38 5.61 8.31
CA VAL A 27 -13.09 4.40 8.77
C VAL A 27 -12.24 3.60 9.75
N TRP A 28 -11.01 3.26 9.35
CA TRP A 28 -10.15 2.38 10.15
C TRP A 28 -9.39 3.13 11.25
N GLN A 29 -9.24 4.46 11.12
CA GLN A 29 -8.51 5.34 12.04
C GLN A 29 -7.09 4.84 12.36
N ASP A 30 -6.50 4.10 11.41
CA ASP A 30 -5.14 3.57 11.54
C ASP A 30 -4.13 4.71 11.42
N SER A 31 -3.34 4.88 12.49
CA SER A 31 -2.30 5.89 12.61
C SER A 31 -0.90 5.34 12.30
N SER A 32 -0.79 4.08 11.88
CA SER A 32 0.48 3.45 11.52
C SER A 32 1.20 4.26 10.43
N SER A 33 2.47 4.54 10.67
CA SER A 33 3.33 5.18 9.68
C SER A 33 3.75 4.20 8.59
N PHE A 34 4.34 4.71 7.52
CA PHE A 34 4.92 3.86 6.48
C PHE A 34 5.98 2.90 7.05
N MET A 35 6.74 3.33 8.06
CA MET A 35 7.81 2.54 8.69
C MET A 35 7.28 1.48 9.66
N ASP A 36 6.07 1.68 10.20
CA ASP A 36 5.42 0.68 11.05
C ASP A 36 4.91 -0.51 10.22
N ILE A 37 4.66 -0.30 8.93
CA ILE A 37 4.09 -1.30 8.03
C ILE A 37 5.18 -1.95 7.17
N PHE A 38 6.07 -1.16 6.58
CA PHE A 38 7.05 -1.62 5.60
C PHE A 38 8.48 -1.53 6.12
N ASP A 39 9.29 -2.53 5.77
CA ASP A 39 10.73 -2.56 6.01
C ASP A 39 11.43 -1.51 5.12
N VAL A 40 11.64 -0.32 5.69
CA VAL A 40 12.19 0.83 4.94
C VAL A 40 13.65 0.64 4.57
N ASP A 41 14.43 -0.06 5.39
CA ASP A 41 15.84 -0.32 5.07
C ASP A 41 15.96 -1.26 3.87
N HIS A 42 15.13 -2.31 3.83
CA HIS A 42 14.99 -3.16 2.64
C HIS A 42 14.52 -2.36 1.43
N PHE A 43 13.48 -1.53 1.58
CA PHE A 43 12.93 -0.70 0.52
C PHE A 43 13.99 0.22 -0.11
N MET A 44 14.75 0.94 0.72
CA MET A 44 15.84 1.82 0.29
C MET A 44 16.96 1.03 -0.39
N ASN A 45 17.38 -0.10 0.19
CA ASN A 45 18.47 -0.91 -0.38
C ASN A 45 18.10 -1.52 -1.75
N VAL A 46 16.84 -1.95 -1.94
CA VAL A 46 16.36 -2.50 -3.22
C VAL A 46 16.34 -1.44 -4.33
N LEU A 47 16.08 -0.18 -3.98
CA LEU A 47 15.89 0.93 -4.93
C LEU A 47 17.09 1.88 -5.04
N LYS A 48 18.19 1.60 -4.33
CA LYS A 48 19.37 2.49 -4.24
C LYS A 48 19.99 2.86 -5.60
N ASP A 49 19.91 1.95 -6.57
CA ASP A 49 20.44 2.14 -7.93
C ASP A 49 19.40 2.77 -8.88
N ASP A 50 18.13 2.91 -8.44
CA ASP A 50 17.04 3.48 -9.23
C ASP A 50 16.79 4.95 -8.90
N ILE A 51 16.66 5.28 -7.61
CA ILE A 51 16.43 6.64 -7.10
C ILE A 51 17.04 6.82 -5.69
N PRO A 52 17.45 8.06 -5.33
CA PRO A 52 17.77 8.38 -3.95
C PRO A 52 16.49 8.46 -3.11
N ILE A 53 16.54 7.87 -1.92
CA ILE A 53 15.42 7.86 -0.96
C ILE A 53 15.95 8.26 0.41
N ILE A 54 15.22 9.11 1.13
CA ILE A 54 15.56 9.53 2.50
C ILE A 54 14.37 9.34 3.44
N LYS A 55 14.66 9.01 4.70
CA LYS A 55 13.64 8.72 5.73
C LYS A 55 12.93 9.98 6.24
N ALA A 56 13.65 11.09 6.30
CA ALA A 56 13.17 12.35 6.82
C ALA A 56 13.71 13.51 5.99
N LEU A 57 13.06 14.67 6.10
CA LEU A 57 13.50 15.89 5.44
C LEU A 57 14.82 16.40 6.03
N PRO A 58 15.72 16.96 5.20
CA PRO A 58 16.86 17.73 5.67
C PRO A 58 16.41 18.94 6.52
N ASP A 59 17.26 19.40 7.44
CA ASP A 59 16.92 20.48 8.39
C ASP A 59 16.46 21.77 7.72
N GLU A 60 17.05 22.11 6.56
CA GLU A 60 16.67 23.27 5.73
C GLU A 60 15.21 23.22 5.23
N PHE A 61 14.62 22.03 5.17
CA PHE A 61 13.23 21.79 4.76
C PHE A 61 12.33 21.32 5.92
N SER A 62 12.80 21.38 7.17
CA SER A 62 12.02 20.96 8.35
C SER A 62 10.65 21.66 8.49
N TRP A 63 10.49 22.84 7.89
CA TRP A 63 9.23 23.58 7.83
C TRP A 63 8.17 22.95 6.91
N SER A 64 8.54 22.06 5.98
CA SER A 64 7.67 21.48 4.95
C SER A 64 6.86 20.29 5.50
N THR A 65 6.10 20.52 6.57
CA THR A 65 5.31 19.49 7.26
C THR A 65 3.88 19.39 6.74
N ARG A 66 3.16 18.33 7.15
CA ARG A 66 1.73 18.17 6.85
C ARG A 66 0.91 19.34 7.39
N GLU A 67 1.22 19.81 8.59
CA GLU A 67 0.54 20.91 9.29
C GLU A 67 0.77 22.23 8.55
N TYR A 68 1.99 22.47 8.08
CA TYR A 68 2.33 23.63 7.25
C TYR A 68 1.46 23.72 5.99
N TYR A 69 1.20 22.56 5.37
CA TYR A 69 0.37 22.43 4.18
C TYR A 69 -1.14 22.40 4.43
N ALA A 70 -1.58 22.11 5.65
CA ALA A 70 -3.00 22.08 6.02
C ALA A 70 -3.58 23.48 6.22
N THR A 71 -2.76 24.45 6.62
CA THR A 71 -3.21 25.79 7.04
C THR A 71 -3.40 26.78 5.89
N ALA A 72 -2.71 26.61 4.75
CA ALA A 72 -2.79 27.55 3.63
C ALA A 72 -2.42 26.90 2.28
N ILE A 73 -2.65 27.65 1.20
CA ILE A 73 -2.11 27.33 -0.13
C ILE A 73 -0.64 27.74 -0.14
N ARG A 74 0.24 26.80 -0.52
CA ARG A 74 1.69 26.99 -0.54
C ARG A 74 2.20 26.72 -1.95
N GLY A 75 3.15 27.53 -2.43
CA GLY A 75 3.75 27.37 -3.75
C GLY A 75 4.45 26.01 -3.93
N THR A 76 4.97 25.45 -2.84
CA THR A 76 5.61 24.13 -2.81
C THR A 76 4.62 22.97 -2.74
N ARG A 77 3.30 23.22 -2.62
CA ARG A 77 2.28 22.16 -2.58
C ARG A 77 1.53 22.04 -3.89
N ILE A 78 1.58 20.86 -4.47
CA ILE A 78 0.91 20.52 -5.72
C ILE A 78 -0.36 19.71 -5.39
N LYS A 79 -1.51 20.41 -5.35
CA LYS A 79 -2.82 19.82 -5.01
C LYS A 79 -3.61 19.28 -6.21
N ARG A 80 -3.33 19.79 -7.41
CA ARG A 80 -4.16 19.59 -8.61
C ARG A 80 -3.52 18.67 -9.65
N ALA A 81 -2.69 17.72 -9.21
CA ALA A 81 -2.21 16.68 -10.12
C ALA A 81 -3.41 15.94 -10.73
N PRO A 82 -3.56 15.89 -12.07
CA PRO A 82 -4.64 15.13 -12.70
C PRO A 82 -4.62 13.67 -12.27
N VAL A 83 -5.80 13.02 -12.27
CA VAL A 83 -5.83 11.56 -12.21
C VAL A 83 -5.21 11.05 -13.51
N HIS A 84 -4.32 10.06 -13.43
CA HIS A 84 -3.57 9.56 -14.58
C HIS A 84 -2.79 10.64 -15.36
N ALA A 85 -2.12 11.56 -14.65
CA ALA A 85 -1.28 12.57 -15.30
C ALA A 85 -0.14 11.90 -16.11
N SER A 86 0.21 12.50 -17.24
CA SER A 86 1.34 12.02 -18.07
C SER A 86 2.69 12.31 -17.42
N ALA A 87 3.75 11.63 -17.86
CA ALA A 87 5.11 11.95 -17.40
C ALA A 87 5.50 13.41 -17.69
N ASN A 88 5.13 13.93 -18.87
CA ASN A 88 5.39 15.33 -19.23
C ASN A 88 4.70 16.32 -18.29
N TRP A 89 3.49 16.01 -17.81
CA TRP A 89 2.82 16.88 -16.85
C TRP A 89 3.68 17.09 -15.60
N TYR A 90 4.36 16.05 -15.11
CA TYR A 90 5.27 16.16 -13.97
C TYR A 90 6.51 17.01 -14.27
N LEU A 91 7.08 16.85 -15.47
CA LEU A 91 8.20 17.68 -15.93
C LEU A 91 7.80 19.16 -16.09
N GLU A 92 6.56 19.44 -16.46
CA GLU A 92 6.08 20.81 -16.68
C GLU A 92 5.58 21.48 -15.38
N ASN A 93 5.09 20.70 -14.40
CA ASN A 93 4.38 21.26 -13.24
C ASN A 93 5.07 20.98 -11.89
N VAL A 94 5.86 19.91 -11.78
CA VAL A 94 6.55 19.54 -10.53
C VAL A 94 8.02 19.94 -10.58
N PHE A 95 8.70 19.65 -11.69
CA PHE A 95 10.12 19.95 -11.84
C PHE A 95 10.45 21.45 -11.65
N PRO A 96 9.68 22.43 -12.19
CA PRO A 96 9.97 23.85 -11.94
C PRO A 96 9.83 24.26 -10.46
N VAL A 97 8.91 23.63 -9.72
CA VAL A 97 8.74 23.86 -8.27
C VAL A 97 9.96 23.36 -7.51
N LEU A 98 10.45 22.16 -7.86
CA LEU A 98 11.68 21.60 -7.29
C LEU A 98 12.90 22.47 -7.60
N GLN A 99 13.05 22.95 -8.83
CA GLN A 99 14.17 23.83 -9.19
C GLN A 99 14.15 25.15 -8.41
N SER A 100 12.96 25.72 -8.20
CA SER A 100 12.83 27.04 -7.55
C SER A 100 12.92 26.97 -6.02
N ASN A 101 12.46 25.87 -5.40
CA ASN A 101 12.30 25.79 -3.95
C ASN A 101 13.12 24.66 -3.30
N GLY A 102 13.75 23.77 -4.06
CA GLY A 102 14.43 22.57 -3.58
C GLY A 102 13.47 21.45 -3.13
N ILE A 103 12.19 21.73 -2.93
CA ILE A 103 11.19 20.79 -2.41
C ILE A 103 9.81 20.97 -3.06
N ALA A 104 9.10 19.86 -3.26
CA ALA A 104 7.72 19.84 -3.69
C ALA A 104 6.94 18.76 -2.92
N ALA A 105 5.78 19.14 -2.38
CA ALA A 105 4.85 18.24 -1.73
C ALA A 105 3.63 18.00 -2.62
N ILE A 106 3.46 16.76 -3.09
CA ILE A 106 2.29 16.39 -3.90
C ILE A 106 1.27 15.70 -3.00
N SER A 107 0.17 16.38 -2.69
CA SER A 107 -0.88 15.85 -1.82
C SER A 107 -2.23 16.49 -2.13
N PRO A 108 -3.28 15.67 -2.38
CA PRO A 108 -3.31 14.20 -2.24
C PRO A 108 -2.65 13.46 -3.41
N PHE A 109 -2.09 12.27 -3.15
CA PHE A 109 -1.37 11.47 -4.15
C PHE A 109 -1.91 10.04 -4.26
N SER A 110 -2.94 9.87 -5.07
CA SER A 110 -3.51 8.55 -5.40
C SER A 110 -3.86 8.49 -6.89
N HIS A 111 -3.39 7.44 -7.58
CA HIS A 111 -3.60 7.22 -9.01
C HIS A 111 -3.22 8.43 -9.89
N ARG A 112 -2.14 9.13 -9.55
CA ARG A 112 -1.76 10.40 -10.19
C ARG A 112 -0.84 10.25 -11.39
N LEU A 113 -0.26 9.07 -11.64
CA LEU A 113 0.58 8.83 -12.83
C LEU A 113 -0.13 7.85 -13.78
N SER A 114 -0.17 8.19 -15.07
CA SER A 114 -0.81 7.38 -16.11
C SER A 114 -0.22 5.97 -16.22
N PHE A 115 -0.96 5.04 -16.83
CA PHE A 115 -0.42 3.75 -17.27
C PHE A 115 -0.01 3.78 -18.75
N ASP A 116 -0.59 4.69 -19.52
CA ASP A 116 -0.41 4.75 -20.96
C ASP A 116 0.86 5.51 -21.33
N ASN A 117 1.53 5.05 -22.39
CA ASN A 117 2.70 5.70 -22.99
C ASN A 117 3.87 5.96 -22.03
N LEU A 118 3.94 5.23 -20.92
CA LEU A 118 5.13 5.27 -20.06
C LEU A 118 6.24 4.37 -20.62
N PRO A 119 7.51 4.81 -20.56
CA PRO A 119 8.64 3.97 -20.91
C PRO A 119 8.64 2.64 -20.14
N SER A 120 9.07 1.57 -20.79
CA SER A 120 9.14 0.22 -20.21
C SER A 120 9.91 0.20 -18.90
N GLU A 121 11.00 0.96 -18.79
CA GLU A 121 11.81 1.08 -17.57
C GLU A 121 10.99 1.61 -16.37
N ILE A 122 10.11 2.60 -16.59
CA ILE A 122 9.28 3.16 -15.53
C ILE A 122 8.22 2.15 -15.06
N GLN A 123 7.65 1.38 -16.00
CA GLN A 123 6.70 0.33 -15.65
C GLN A 123 7.39 -0.83 -14.90
N GLN A 124 8.60 -1.21 -15.33
CA GLN A 124 9.43 -2.18 -14.62
C GLN A 124 9.78 -1.71 -13.21
N LEU A 125 10.11 -0.42 -13.04
CA LEU A 125 10.35 0.17 -11.72
C LEU A 125 9.10 0.10 -10.84
N ARG A 126 7.91 0.45 -11.35
CA ARG A 126 6.65 0.29 -10.59
C ARG A 126 6.43 -1.15 -10.13
N CYS A 127 6.69 -2.12 -11.00
CA CYS A 127 6.61 -3.54 -10.66
C CYS A 127 7.65 -3.93 -9.61
N LYS A 128 8.91 -3.49 -9.76
CA LYS A 128 9.98 -3.72 -8.79
C LYS A 128 9.59 -3.17 -7.42
N VAL A 129 9.06 -1.95 -7.36
CA VAL A 129 8.56 -1.35 -6.12
C VAL A 129 7.47 -2.22 -5.51
N ASN A 130 6.44 -2.54 -6.29
CA ASN A 130 5.25 -3.23 -5.81
C ASN A 130 5.53 -4.66 -5.30
N PHE A 131 6.40 -5.40 -5.99
CA PHE A 131 6.58 -6.83 -5.74
C PHE A 131 7.91 -7.20 -5.08
N LYS A 132 8.89 -6.29 -5.05
CA LYS A 132 10.22 -6.56 -4.46
C LYS A 132 10.60 -5.59 -3.35
N ALA A 133 10.36 -4.29 -3.51
CA ALA A 133 10.80 -3.28 -2.54
C ALA A 133 9.84 -3.17 -1.35
N LEU A 134 8.53 -3.26 -1.58
CA LEU A 134 7.52 -3.21 -0.52
C LEU A 134 7.41 -4.57 0.17
N VAL A 135 8.13 -4.72 1.27
CA VAL A 135 8.07 -5.89 2.14
C VAL A 135 7.60 -5.43 3.51
N PHE A 136 6.69 -6.19 4.12
CA PHE A 136 6.22 -5.88 5.47
C PHE A 136 7.34 -6.06 6.50
N VAL A 137 7.27 -5.27 7.56
CA VAL A 137 8.15 -5.41 8.73
C VAL A 137 8.10 -6.84 9.31
N PRO A 138 9.18 -7.31 9.97
CA PRO A 138 9.31 -8.71 10.39
C PRO A 138 8.15 -9.25 11.23
N HIS A 139 7.59 -8.45 12.13
CA HIS A 139 6.52 -8.91 13.01
C HIS A 139 5.19 -9.15 12.28
N ILE A 140 4.85 -8.33 11.26
CA ILE A 140 3.68 -8.55 10.42
C ILE A 140 3.86 -9.83 9.59
N ARG A 141 5.06 -10.06 9.03
CA ARG A 141 5.37 -11.29 8.30
C ARG A 141 5.29 -12.52 9.18
N ALA A 142 5.88 -12.47 10.37
CA ALA A 142 5.84 -13.56 11.35
C ALA A 142 4.40 -13.91 11.76
N LEU A 143 3.55 -12.90 11.94
CA LEU A 143 2.12 -13.12 12.19
C LEU A 143 1.45 -13.83 11.01
N GLY A 144 1.70 -13.37 9.78
CA GLY A 144 1.19 -14.01 8.56
C GLY A 144 1.64 -15.47 8.43
N ASP A 145 2.92 -15.74 8.67
CA ASP A 145 3.49 -17.09 8.63
C ASP A 145 2.86 -17.99 9.71
N ALA A 146 2.64 -17.46 10.92
CA ALA A 146 1.96 -18.19 11.99
C ALA A 146 0.51 -18.55 11.64
N LEU A 147 -0.23 -17.63 11.01
CA LEU A 147 -1.59 -17.89 10.53
C LEU A 147 -1.61 -18.98 9.45
N VAL A 148 -0.73 -18.87 8.45
CA VAL A 148 -0.59 -19.87 7.39
C VAL A 148 -0.18 -21.23 7.96
N HIS A 149 0.73 -21.24 8.93
CA HIS A 149 1.16 -22.46 9.60
C HIS A 149 -0.02 -23.13 10.30
N ARG A 150 -0.83 -22.39 11.05
CA ARG A 150 -2.02 -22.93 11.74
C ARG A 150 -3.07 -23.47 10.76
N LEU A 151 -3.26 -22.83 9.60
CA LEU A 151 -4.18 -23.33 8.56
C LEU A 151 -3.68 -24.63 7.91
N ARG A 152 -2.36 -24.79 7.74
CA ARG A 152 -1.78 -26.03 7.18
C ARG A 152 -1.68 -27.17 8.19
N TYR A 153 -1.53 -26.83 9.48
CA TYR A 153 -1.31 -27.76 10.59
C TYR A 153 -2.25 -27.43 11.75
N PRO A 154 -3.57 -27.65 11.61
CA PRO A 154 -4.53 -27.33 12.66
C PRO A 154 -4.29 -28.21 13.90
N PRO A 155 -4.33 -27.63 15.11
CA PRO A 155 -4.24 -28.41 16.35
C PRO A 155 -5.50 -29.26 16.50
N GLY A 156 -5.41 -30.57 16.22
CA GLY A 156 -6.55 -31.47 16.37
C GLY A 156 -6.49 -32.84 15.67
N GLN A 157 -5.51 -33.12 14.80
CA GLN A 157 -5.41 -34.46 14.18
C GLN A 157 -4.58 -35.49 14.95
N SER A 158 -4.03 -35.14 16.12
CA SER A 158 -3.20 -36.06 16.91
C SER A 158 -3.89 -36.69 18.12
N GLN A 159 -5.13 -36.31 18.50
CA GLN A 159 -5.76 -36.84 19.73
C GLN A 159 -7.31 -36.93 19.70
N ALA A 160 -7.92 -37.36 18.60
CA ALA A 160 -9.37 -37.62 18.57
C ALA A 160 -9.75 -38.93 17.87
N SER A 161 -8.90 -39.95 17.95
CA SER A 161 -9.33 -41.34 17.76
C SER A 161 -8.34 -42.27 18.47
N SER A 162 -8.51 -42.41 19.77
CA SER A 162 -7.89 -43.49 20.54
C SER A 162 -8.82 -43.87 21.68
N THR A 163 -10.00 -44.37 21.32
CA THR A 163 -10.55 -45.47 22.12
C THR A 163 -9.79 -46.72 21.70
N ASP A 164 -8.90 -47.12 22.61
CA ASP A 164 -8.57 -48.50 22.92
C ASP A 164 -7.38 -49.22 22.19
N TYR A 165 -6.53 -49.78 23.06
CA TYR A 165 -5.44 -50.77 22.90
C TYR A 165 -4.07 -50.34 22.33
N LEU A 166 -3.12 -50.21 23.27
CA LEU A 166 -1.68 -50.52 23.19
C LEU A 166 -1.09 -50.69 21.78
N ARG A 167 -0.31 -49.69 21.34
CA ARG A 167 0.71 -49.89 20.30
C ARG A 167 2.02 -49.23 20.72
N GLU A 168 3.08 -50.02 20.59
CA GLU A 168 4.47 -49.71 20.88
C GLU A 168 4.89 -48.34 20.34
N THR A 169 5.62 -47.61 21.19
CA THR A 169 6.38 -46.42 20.83
C THR A 169 7.52 -46.79 19.90
N THR A 170 7.22 -46.96 18.62
CA THR A 170 8.23 -46.78 17.56
C THR A 170 8.11 -45.36 17.03
N ASP A 171 9.23 -44.65 17.01
CA ASP A 171 9.45 -43.30 16.50
C ASP A 171 8.71 -43.03 15.17
N GLN A 172 7.46 -42.59 15.27
CA GLN A 172 6.76 -41.99 14.15
C GLN A 172 6.82 -40.49 14.33
N ASN A 173 7.94 -39.93 13.87
CA ASN A 173 7.99 -38.57 13.37
C ASN A 173 7.08 -38.50 12.13
N GLY A 174 5.76 -38.63 12.36
CA GLY A 174 4.74 -38.59 11.35
C GLY A 174 4.74 -37.19 10.77
N LYS A 175 5.40 -37.02 9.61
CA LYS A 175 5.25 -35.83 8.78
C LYS A 175 3.77 -35.71 8.43
N GLN A 176 3.01 -34.95 9.24
CA GLN A 176 1.66 -34.58 8.88
C GLN A 176 1.76 -33.83 7.55
N ASN A 177 1.08 -34.34 6.53
CA ASN A 177 1.04 -33.67 5.24
C ASN A 177 0.30 -32.33 5.41
N PRO A 178 0.83 -31.22 4.87
CA PRO A 178 0.18 -29.92 5.01
C PRO A 178 -1.22 -29.96 4.41
N GLN A 179 -2.22 -29.49 5.16
CA GLN A 179 -3.57 -29.33 4.66
C GLN A 179 -3.62 -28.22 3.59
N LYS A 180 -4.49 -28.42 2.60
CA LYS A 180 -4.78 -27.42 1.58
C LYS A 180 -5.91 -26.52 2.06
N PHE A 181 -5.82 -25.23 1.79
CA PHE A 181 -6.84 -24.25 2.12
C PHE A 181 -7.02 -23.26 0.95
N VAL A 182 -8.17 -22.58 0.92
CA VAL A 182 -8.47 -21.50 -0.02
C VAL A 182 -8.67 -20.23 0.80
N VAL A 183 -8.10 -19.12 0.32
CA VAL A 183 -8.29 -17.79 0.90
C VAL A 183 -9.11 -16.96 -0.07
N LEU A 184 -10.16 -16.30 0.44
CA LEU A 184 -11.01 -15.41 -0.33
C LEU A 184 -11.02 -14.04 0.36
N HIS A 185 -10.48 -13.02 -0.32
CA HIS A 185 -10.58 -11.64 0.14
C HIS A 185 -11.84 -11.01 -0.47
N LEU A 186 -12.89 -10.88 0.34
CA LEU A 186 -14.15 -10.25 -0.05
C LEU A 186 -14.13 -8.80 0.41
N ARG A 187 -14.05 -7.87 -0.55
CA ARG A 187 -14.14 -6.44 -0.27
C ARG A 187 -15.59 -5.99 -0.39
N PHE A 188 -16.21 -5.61 0.72
CA PHE A 188 -17.61 -5.19 0.80
C PHE A 188 -17.75 -3.77 1.37
N ASP A 189 -16.94 -2.85 0.85
CA ASP A 189 -16.97 -1.43 1.20
C ASP A 189 -18.15 -0.71 0.53
N LYS A 190 -18.55 0.46 1.04
CA LYS A 190 -19.68 1.25 0.50
C LYS A 190 -19.50 1.62 -0.97
N ASP A 191 -18.28 1.92 -1.41
CA ASP A 191 -17.96 2.19 -2.82
C ASP A 191 -18.18 0.95 -3.69
N MET A 192 -17.66 -0.21 -3.27
CA MET A 192 -17.86 -1.48 -3.99
C MET A 192 -19.33 -1.89 -4.04
N ALA A 193 -20.02 -1.81 -2.89
CA ALA A 193 -21.46 -2.07 -2.82
C ALA A 193 -22.23 -1.10 -3.72
N ALA A 194 -21.91 0.20 -3.69
CA ALA A 194 -22.57 1.18 -4.54
C ALA A 194 -22.40 0.84 -6.02
N HIS A 195 -21.18 0.57 -6.50
CA HIS A 195 -20.92 0.34 -7.93
C HIS A 195 -21.28 -1.07 -8.43
N SER A 196 -21.51 -2.04 -7.54
CA SER A 196 -22.01 -3.37 -7.92
C SER A 196 -23.41 -3.35 -8.55
N ALA A 197 -24.21 -2.32 -8.22
CA ALA A 197 -25.63 -2.22 -8.56
C ALA A 197 -26.51 -3.40 -8.10
N CYS A 198 -26.02 -4.23 -7.19
CA CYS A 198 -26.78 -5.30 -6.57
C CYS A 198 -27.80 -4.75 -5.56
N ASP A 199 -28.84 -5.53 -5.29
CA ASP A 199 -29.74 -5.34 -4.17
C ASP A 199 -29.23 -6.14 -2.97
N PHE A 200 -28.99 -5.47 -1.85
CA PHE A 200 -28.48 -6.10 -0.62
C PHE A 200 -29.57 -6.28 0.45
N GLY A 201 -30.83 -5.99 0.11
CA GLY A 201 -31.96 -6.19 1.01
C GLY A 201 -32.20 -5.03 1.98
N GLY A 202 -31.44 -3.92 1.91
CA GLY A 202 -31.67 -2.71 2.72
C GLY A 202 -32.81 -1.81 2.20
N GLY A 203 -33.55 -2.26 1.19
CA GLY A 203 -34.74 -1.60 0.68
C GLY A 203 -34.47 -0.24 0.03
N LYS A 204 -35.49 0.63 0.01
CA LYS A 204 -35.43 1.92 -0.71
C LYS A 204 -34.38 2.88 -0.12
N ALA A 205 -34.21 2.85 1.21
CA ALA A 205 -33.25 3.72 1.90
C ALA A 205 -31.80 3.40 1.49
N GLU A 206 -31.43 2.12 1.47
CA GLU A 206 -30.12 1.68 1.02
C GLU A 206 -29.89 2.02 -0.46
N LYS A 207 -30.87 1.74 -1.33
CA LYS A 207 -30.77 2.07 -2.77
C LYS A 207 -30.51 3.55 -3.01
N LEU A 208 -31.19 4.44 -2.28
CA LEU A 208 -30.96 5.88 -2.33
C LEU A 208 -29.58 6.28 -1.83
N ALA A 209 -29.13 5.69 -0.73
CA ALA A 209 -27.80 5.95 -0.17
C ALA A 209 -26.69 5.53 -1.15
N LEU A 210 -26.78 4.32 -1.71
CA LEU A 210 -25.81 3.80 -2.68
C LEU A 210 -25.84 4.60 -4.00
N ALA A 211 -27.02 5.01 -4.48
CA ALA A 211 -27.13 5.88 -5.65
C ALA A 211 -26.45 7.24 -5.44
N LYS A 212 -26.59 7.83 -4.26
CA LYS A 212 -25.90 9.08 -3.89
C LYS A 212 -24.38 8.90 -3.88
N TYR A 213 -23.88 7.77 -3.37
CA TYR A 213 -22.45 7.45 -3.35
C TYR A 213 -21.83 7.40 -4.77
N ARG A 214 -22.55 6.87 -5.77
CA ARG A 214 -22.07 6.82 -7.17
C ARG A 214 -21.87 8.21 -7.80
N GLN A 215 -22.48 9.24 -7.26
CA GLN A 215 -22.41 10.62 -7.78
C GLN A 215 -21.30 11.44 -7.11
N THR A 216 -20.70 10.93 -6.03
CA THR A 216 -19.75 11.67 -5.18
C THR A 216 -18.31 11.21 -5.31
N ILE A 217 -18.05 10.12 -6.05
CA ILE A 217 -16.74 9.57 -6.39
C ILE A 217 -16.58 9.68 -7.90
#